data_AF-A0A6J4GAI5-F1
#
_entry.id   AF-A0A6J4GAI5-F1
#
_cell.length_a   1.000
_cell.length_b   1.000
_cell.length_c   1.000
_cell.angle_alpha   90.00
_cell.angle_beta   90.00
_cell.angle_gamma   90.00
#
_symmetry.space_group_name_H-M   'P 1'
#
loop_
_entity.id
_entity.type
_entity.pdbx_description
1 polymer ?
#
loop_
_entity_poly.entity_id
_entity_poly.type
_entity_poly.pdbx_seq_one_letter_code
_entity_poly.pdbx_strand_id
1 'polypeptide(L)'
;MVNIDTFRKLALSFENAIEEPHFEKTSFRVNKKIFATFDEKNHHAILKLNEIDQSVFCASSEIIFYPIPNKWGKQGWTIVELFKVRPEMFEDALKLSYQNVAPKKK
;
A
#
# COMPACT_ATOMS: atom_id res chain seq x y z
N MET A 1 13.47 7.34 4.46
CA MET A 1 12.25 7.07 5.23
C MET A 1 11.07 7.71 4.52
N VAL A 2 9.97 7.00 4.38
CA VAL A 2 8.76 7.53 3.74
C VAL A 2 7.88 8.12 4.83
N ASN A 3 7.69 9.45 4.82
CA ASN A 3 6.76 10.12 5.73
C ASN A 3 5.37 10.25 5.11
N ILE A 4 4.39 10.70 5.91
CA ILE A 4 3.00 10.85 5.47
C ILE A 4 2.86 11.81 4.27
N ASP A 5 3.62 12.91 4.22
CA ASP A 5 3.57 13.84 3.09
C ASP A 5 4.05 13.21 1.79
N THR A 6 5.13 12.42 1.84
CA THR A 6 5.65 11.69 0.68
C THR A 6 4.66 10.61 0.25
N PHE A 7 4.13 9.85 1.21
CA PHE A 7 3.10 8.85 0.97
C PHE A 7 1.89 9.47 0.26
N ARG A 8 1.36 10.56 0.81
CA ARG A 8 0.18 11.27 0.31
C ARG A 8 0.43 11.82 -1.09
N LYS A 9 1.58 12.47 -1.32
CA LYS A 9 1.96 12.98 -2.65
C LYS A 9 2.01 11.86 -3.69
N LEU A 10 2.65 10.73 -3.38
CA LEU A 10 2.73 9.59 -4.30
C LEU A 10 1.34 8.98 -4.53
N ALA A 11 0.58 8.70 -3.48
CA ALA A 11 -0.73 8.07 -3.59
C ALA A 11 -1.76 8.94 -4.34
N LEU A 12 -1.72 10.26 -4.15
CA LEU A 12 -2.60 11.21 -4.84
C LEU A 12 -2.11 11.59 -6.24
N SER A 13 -0.90 11.18 -6.64
CA SER A 13 -0.42 11.37 -8.01
C SER A 13 -1.13 10.44 -9.02
N PHE A 14 -1.77 9.37 -8.54
CA PHE A 14 -2.47 8.43 -9.41
C PHE A 14 -3.84 8.98 -9.86
N GLU A 15 -4.21 8.65 -11.10
CA GLU A 15 -5.46 9.07 -11.73
C GLU A 15 -6.68 8.64 -10.89
N ASN A 16 -7.56 9.59 -10.53
CA ASN A 16 -8.76 9.34 -9.71
C ASN A 16 -8.47 8.78 -8.29
N ALA A 17 -7.24 8.89 -7.80
CA ALA A 17 -6.94 8.58 -6.41
C ALA A 17 -7.45 9.68 -5.48
N ILE A 18 -8.12 9.28 -4.41
CA ILE A 18 -8.62 10.17 -3.36
C ILE A 18 -8.14 9.70 -1.99
N GLU A 19 -8.00 10.65 -1.08
CA GLU A 19 -7.76 10.39 0.33
C GLU A 19 -9.08 10.48 1.08
N GLU A 20 -9.39 9.45 1.88
CA GLU A 20 -10.55 9.40 2.75
C GLU A 20 -10.19 8.82 4.12
N PRO A 21 -10.81 9.32 5.20
CA PRO A 21 -10.65 8.73 6.51
C PRO A 21 -11.17 7.27 6.52
N HIS A 22 -10.45 6.40 7.23
CA HIS A 22 -10.82 5.00 7.43
C HIS A 22 -10.52 4.60 8.87
N PHE A 23 -11.53 4.78 9.73
CA PHE A 23 -11.39 4.68 11.19
C PHE A 23 -10.30 5.64 11.69
N GLU A 24 -9.31 5.14 12.44
CA GLU A 24 -8.17 5.90 12.95
C GLU A 24 -7.01 6.01 11.94
N LYS A 25 -7.24 5.64 10.68
CA LYS A 25 -6.22 5.57 9.63
C LYS A 25 -6.63 6.40 8.42
N THR A 26 -5.65 6.75 7.60
CA THR A 26 -5.88 7.43 6.33
C THR A 26 -5.90 6.41 5.19
N SER A 27 -7.00 6.32 4.44
CA SER A 27 -7.10 5.42 3.30
C SER A 27 -7.00 6.16 1.97
N PHE A 28 -6.36 5.52 1.01
CA PHE A 28 -6.25 5.99 -0.36
C PHE A 28 -7.00 5.04 -1.28
N ARG A 29 -7.87 5.63 -2.09
CA ARG A 29 -8.88 4.90 -2.84
C ARG A 29 -8.90 5.33 -4.29
N VAL A 30 -9.19 4.37 -5.16
CA VAL A 30 -9.50 4.62 -6.57
C VAL A 30 -10.85 3.98 -6.85
N ASN A 31 -11.79 4.74 -7.41
CA ASN A 31 -13.15 4.25 -7.72
C ASN A 31 -13.83 3.52 -6.55
N LYS A 32 -13.79 4.12 -5.34
CA LYS A 32 -14.34 3.57 -4.08
C LYS A 32 -13.65 2.32 -3.54
N LYS A 33 -12.56 1.85 -4.14
CA LYS A 33 -11.79 0.70 -3.66
C LYS A 33 -10.48 1.17 -3.03
N ILE A 34 -10.18 0.64 -1.84
CA ILE A 34 -8.94 0.94 -1.11
C ILE A 34 -7.79 0.17 -1.75
N PHE A 35 -6.74 0.90 -2.13
CA PHE A 35 -5.49 0.30 -2.59
C PHE A 35 -4.36 0.47 -1.58
N ALA A 36 -4.42 1.51 -0.76
CA ALA A 36 -3.42 1.84 0.23
C ALA A 36 -4.06 2.42 1.50
N THR A 37 -3.46 2.18 2.66
CA THR A 37 -3.82 2.80 3.94
C THR A 37 -2.55 3.15 4.70
N PHE A 38 -2.52 4.32 5.33
CA PHE A 38 -1.44 4.78 6.19
C PHE A 38 -1.87 4.71 7.66
N ASP A 39 -1.07 4.04 8.47
CA ASP A 39 -1.24 3.93 9.92
C ASP A 39 -0.22 4.83 10.62
N GLU A 40 -0.66 6.01 11.07
CA GLU A 40 0.20 6.99 11.70
C GLU A 40 0.79 6.49 13.03
N LYS A 41 0.00 5.71 13.80
CA LYS A 41 0.40 5.22 15.13
C LYS A 41 1.57 4.25 15.05
N ASN A 42 1.53 3.36 14.06
CA ASN A 42 2.56 2.34 13.85
C ASN A 42 3.59 2.73 12.78
N HIS A 43 3.39 3.87 12.11
CA HIS A 43 4.21 4.35 11.00
C HIS A 43 4.37 3.34 9.85
N HIS A 44 3.35 2.51 9.61
CA HIS A 44 3.35 1.51 8.56
C HIS A 44 2.25 1.78 7.55
N ALA A 45 2.43 1.26 6.35
CA ALA A 45 1.42 1.26 5.32
C ALA A 45 0.82 -0.13 5.14
N ILE A 46 -0.42 -0.16 4.68
CA ILE A 46 -1.11 -1.37 4.25
C ILE A 46 -1.44 -1.21 2.78
N LEU A 47 -0.88 -2.06 1.94
CA LEU A 47 -1.06 -2.04 0.49
C LEU A 47 -1.86 -3.25 0.04
N LYS A 48 -2.66 -3.07 -1.00
CA LYS A 48 -3.44 -4.13 -1.65
C LYS A 48 -2.71 -4.65 -2.88
N LEU A 49 -1.81 -5.60 -2.67
CA LEU A 49 -1.11 -6.28 -3.75
C LEU A 49 -1.91 -7.48 -4.25
N ASN A 50 -1.53 -8.04 -5.40
CA ASN A 50 -1.92 -9.41 -5.74
C ASN A 50 -0.98 -10.40 -5.02
N GLU A 51 -1.34 -11.68 -5.04
CA GLU A 51 -0.58 -12.72 -4.33
C GLU A 51 0.86 -12.84 -4.85
N ILE A 52 1.07 -12.72 -6.16
CA ILE A 52 2.39 -12.84 -6.79
C ILE A 52 3.30 -11.69 -6.34
N ASP A 53 2.84 -10.45 -6.47
CA ASP A 53 3.59 -9.27 -6.06
C ASP A 53 3.88 -9.31 -4.56
N GLN A 54 2.89 -9.68 -3.73
CA GLN A 54 3.09 -9.86 -2.29
C GLN A 54 4.23 -10.86 -2.03
N SER A 55 4.24 -12.03 -2.68
CA SER A 55 5.31 -13.01 -2.52
C SER A 55 6.68 -12.47 -2.94
N VAL A 56 6.77 -11.71 -4.03
CA VAL A 56 8.04 -11.10 -4.49
C VAL A 56 8.58 -10.11 -3.46
N PHE A 57 7.74 -9.20 -2.95
CA PHE A 57 8.17 -8.22 -1.96
C PHE A 57 8.55 -8.87 -0.62
N CYS A 58 7.76 -9.84 -0.14
CA CYS A 58 8.06 -10.58 1.08
C CYS A 58 9.38 -11.37 0.96
N ALA A 59 9.63 -12.00 -0.20
CA ALA A 59 10.87 -12.72 -0.45
C ALA A 59 12.11 -11.80 -0.49
N SER A 60 11.93 -10.52 -0.84
CA SER A 60 13.03 -9.55 -0.78
C SER A 60 13.43 -9.21 0.66
N SER A 61 12.45 -9.04 1.56
CA SER A 61 12.71 -8.74 2.96
C SER A 61 11.45 -8.84 3.82
N GLU A 62 11.34 -9.92 4.59
CA GLU A 62 10.20 -10.16 5.50
C GLU A 62 10.11 -9.15 6.66
N ILE A 63 11.17 -8.38 6.91
CA ILE A 63 11.18 -7.32 7.93
C ILE A 63 10.65 -5.98 7.40
N ILE A 64 10.49 -5.84 6.08
CA ILE A 64 9.98 -4.63 5.42
C ILE A 64 8.57 -4.89 4.89
N PHE A 65 8.37 -6.01 4.22
CA PHE A 65 7.10 -6.41 3.62
C PHE A 65 6.66 -7.74 4.22
N TYR A 66 5.46 -7.77 4.78
CA TYR A 66 4.87 -9.00 5.30
C TYR A 66 3.35 -8.99 5.16
N PRO A 67 2.72 -10.15 4.90
CA PRO A 67 1.27 -10.23 4.79
C PRO A 67 0.61 -9.87 6.13
N ILE A 68 -0.57 -9.25 6.09
CA ILE A 68 -1.39 -9.08 7.29
C ILE A 68 -1.65 -10.47 7.90
N PRO A 69 -1.38 -10.69 9.19
CA PRO A 69 -1.77 -11.94 9.84
C PRO A 69 -3.29 -12.05 9.75
N ASN A 70 -3.79 -13.17 9.19
CA ASN A 70 -5.21 -13.55 8.95
C ASN A 70 -5.58 -13.69 7.45
N LYS A 71 -6.87 -13.94 7.18
CA LYS A 71 -7.45 -14.12 5.84
C LYS A 71 -7.17 -12.94 4.91
N TRP A 72 -6.96 -11.74 5.46
CA TRP A 72 -6.62 -10.54 4.69
C TRP A 72 -5.26 -10.67 3.98
N GLY A 73 -4.25 -11.26 4.64
CA GLY A 73 -2.95 -11.53 4.04
C GLY A 73 -3.07 -12.38 2.78
N LYS A 74 -3.88 -13.44 2.81
CA LYS A 74 -4.18 -14.31 1.65
C LYS A 74 -4.90 -13.59 0.51
N GLN A 75 -5.53 -12.45 0.78
CA GLN A 75 -6.11 -11.63 -0.28
C GLN A 75 -5.07 -10.67 -0.90
N GLY A 76 -3.82 -10.67 -0.43
CA GLY A 76 -2.76 -9.77 -0.89
C GLY A 76 -2.67 -8.45 -0.10
N TRP A 77 -3.30 -8.36 1.07
CA TRP A 77 -3.08 -7.23 1.96
C TRP A 77 -1.74 -7.37 2.68
N THR A 78 -0.84 -6.43 2.41
CA THR A 78 0.56 -6.47 2.82
C THR A 78 0.89 -5.25 3.65
N ILE A 79 1.53 -5.46 4.79
CA ILE A 79 2.07 -4.41 5.65
C ILE A 79 3.45 -4.03 5.12
N VAL A 80 3.74 -2.73 5.10
CA VAL A 80 5.01 -2.15 4.67
C VAL A 80 5.56 -1.23 5.75
N GLU A 81 6.78 -1.49 6.18
CA GLU A 81 7.45 -0.71 7.22
C GLU A 81 8.11 0.55 6.66
N LEU A 82 7.48 1.70 6.84
CA LEU A 82 7.90 2.96 6.19
C LEU A 82 9.23 3.51 6.71
N PHE A 83 9.63 3.12 7.92
CA PHE A 83 10.94 3.41 8.49
C PHE A 83 12.08 2.67 7.79
N LYS A 84 11.84 1.44 7.33
CA LYS A 84 12.87 0.54 6.79
C LYS A 84 12.87 0.48 5.27
N VAL A 85 11.73 0.70 4.64
CA VAL A 85 11.58 0.63 3.19
C VAL A 85 12.34 1.77 2.50
N ARG A 86 12.99 1.43 1.39
CA ARG A 86 13.57 2.43 0.49
C ARG A 86 12.44 3.15 -0.28
N PRO A 87 12.50 4.48 -0.47
CA PRO A 87 11.43 5.23 -1.15
C PRO A 87 11.05 4.66 -2.52
N GLU A 88 12.04 4.28 -3.33
CA GLU A 88 11.82 3.69 -4.67
C GLU A 88 11.04 2.38 -4.59
N MET A 89 11.42 1.49 -3.66
CA MET A 89 10.75 0.21 -3.46
C MET A 89 9.32 0.39 -2.93
N PHE A 90 9.10 1.40 -2.10
CA PHE A 90 7.77 1.76 -1.64
C PHE A 90 6.91 2.32 -2.79
N GLU A 91 7.48 3.17 -3.64
CA GLU A 91 6.79 3.72 -4.81
C GLU A 91 6.37 2.60 -5.79
N ASP A 92 7.25 1.65 -6.07
CA ASP A 92 6.93 0.48 -6.89
C ASP A 92 5.79 -0.35 -6.30
N ALA A 93 5.86 -0.67 -5.00
CA ALA A 93 4.81 -1.40 -4.31
C ALA A 93 3.48 -0.64 -4.30
N LEU A 94 3.52 0.68 -4.08
CA LEU A 94 2.34 1.53 -4.07
C LEU A 94 1.70 1.58 -5.47
N LYS A 95 2.50 1.71 -6.52
CA LYS A 95 2.03 1.69 -7.92
C LYS A 95 1.38 0.36 -8.26
N LEU A 96 1.99 -0.77 -7.90
CA LEU A 96 1.40 -2.10 -8.10
C LEU A 96 0.08 -2.25 -7.33
N SER A 97 0.00 -1.72 -6.11
CA SER A 97 -1.23 -1.74 -5.33
C SER A 97 -2.36 -0.93 -5.99
N TYR A 98 -2.03 0.25 -6.54
CA TYR A 98 -2.97 1.04 -7.32
C TYR A 98 -3.43 0.28 -8.57
N GLN A 99 -2.50 -0.28 -9.36
CA GLN A 99 -2.81 -1.02 -10.59
C GLN A 99 -3.67 -2.26 -10.34
N ASN A 100 -3.46 -2.94 -9.21
CA ASN A 100 -4.25 -4.11 -8.81
C ASN A 100 -5.72 -3.76 -8.57
N VAL A 101 -6.00 -2.54 -8.10
CA VAL A 101 -7.35 -2.10 -7.70
C VAL A 101 -8.02 -1.22 -8.75
N ALA A 102 -7.22 -0.45 -9.48
CA ALA A 102 -7.67 0.43 -10.55
C ALA A 102 -8.43 -0.35 -11.62
N PRO A 103 -9.48 0.24 -12.21
CA PRO A 103 -10.18 -0.40 -13.32
C PRO A 103 -9.18 -0.59 -14.47
N LYS A 104 -9.12 -1.80 -15.02
CA LYS A 104 -8.41 -2.04 -16.28
C LYS A 104 -9.04 -1.13 -17.33
N LYS A 105 -8.26 -0.23 -17.93
CA LYS A 105 -8.70 0.54 -19.11
C LYS A 105 -9.13 -0.50 -20.16
N LYS A 106 -10.40 -0.43 -20.57
CA LYS A 106 -10.94 -1.24 -21.67
C LYS A 106 -10.30 -0.80 -22.98
#